data_AF-A0A7G1GZ09-F1
#
_entry.id   AF-A0A7G1GZ09-F1
#
_cell.length_a   1.000
_cell.length_b   1.000
_cell.length_c   1.000
_cell.angle_alpha   90.00
_cell.angle_beta   90.00
_cell.angle_gamma   90.00
#
_symmetry.space_group_name_H-M   'P 1'
#
loop_
_entity.id
_entity.type
_entity.pdbx_description
1 polymer ?
#
loop_
_entity_poly.entity_id
_entity_poly.type
_entity_poly.pdbx_seq_one_letter_code
_entity_poly.pdbx_strand_id
1 'polypeptide(L)' 'MRKKVKKARKPEEKLKVRAVLVRFTNSDYQKFEEMADALQIPVAAVIRQYAIKGIASEQK' A
#
# COMPACT_ATOMS: atom_id res chain seq x y z
N MET A 1 26.37 -34.85 -26.55
CA MET A 1 25.89 -34.33 -25.25
C MET A 1 24.97 -33.14 -25.47
N ARG A 2 23.67 -33.21 -25.08
CA ARG A 2 22.72 -32.08 -25.23
C ARG A 2 22.89 -31.11 -24.05
N LYS A 3 23.35 -29.89 -24.31
CA LYS A 3 23.47 -28.83 -23.28
C LYS A 3 22.07 -28.52 -22.73
N LYS A 4 21.86 -28.68 -21.42
CA LYS A 4 20.64 -28.24 -20.73
C LYS A 4 20.53 -26.72 -20.86
N VAL A 5 19.60 -26.25 -21.70
CA VAL A 5 19.28 -24.82 -21.86
C VAL A 5 18.70 -24.33 -20.53
N LYS A 6 19.42 -23.43 -19.84
CA LYS A 6 18.90 -22.79 -18.62
C LYS A 6 17.69 -21.94 -19.01
N LYS A 7 16.52 -22.19 -18.41
CA LYS A 7 15.32 -21.35 -18.60
C LYS A 7 15.66 -19.90 -18.29
N ALA A 8 15.31 -18.97 -19.18
CA ALA A 8 15.41 -17.55 -18.92
C ALA A 8 14.54 -17.19 -17.70
N ARG A 9 15.12 -16.51 -16.71
CA ARG A 9 14.34 -15.93 -15.61
C ARG A 9 13.38 -14.92 -16.24
N LYS A 10 12.09 -14.96 -15.87
CA LYS A 10 11.16 -13.91 -16.27
C LYS A 10 11.75 -12.57 -15.81
N PRO A 11 11.79 -11.52 -16.66
CA PRO A 11 12.20 -10.21 -16.20
C PRO A 11 11.31 -9.87 -15.00
N GLU A 12 11.90 -9.51 -13.87
CA GLU A 12 11.16 -9.07 -12.69
C GLU A 12 10.19 -7.99 -13.15
N GLU A 13 8.89 -8.30 -13.07
CA GLU A 13 7.83 -7.34 -13.37
C GLU A 13 8.06 -6.16 -12.43
N LYS A 14 8.55 -5.05 -13.00
CA LYS A 14 8.92 -3.85 -12.22
C LYS A 14 7.77 -3.52 -11.29
N LEU A 15 8.00 -3.65 -9.98
CA LEU A 15 6.99 -3.42 -8.96
C LEU A 15 6.37 -2.03 -9.18
N LYS A 16 5.13 -1.96 -9.69
CA LYS A 16 4.42 -0.69 -9.97
C LYS A 16 3.92 -0.01 -8.69
N VAL A 17 4.55 -0.30 -7.55
CA VAL A 17 4.16 0.22 -6.25
C VAL A 17 5.01 1.44 -5.95
N ARG A 18 4.37 2.60 -5.79
CA ARG A 18 5.04 3.82 -5.30
C ARG A 18 4.92 3.86 -3.79
N ALA A 19 6.06 3.86 -3.10
CA ALA A 19 6.09 4.14 -1.67
C ALA A 19 5.88 5.65 -1.45
N VAL A 20 5.06 6.00 -0.46
CA VAL A 20 4.77 7.39 -0.08
C VAL A 20 5.03 7.54 1.40
N LEU A 21 5.78 8.58 1.77
CA LEU A 21 5.98 8.97 3.17
C LEU A 21 4.99 10.09 3.50
N VAL A 22 4.20 9.91 4.54
CA VAL A 22 3.24 10.91 5.02
C VAL A 22 3.50 11.17 6.50
N ARG A 23 3.46 12.43 6.91
CA ARG A 23 3.59 12.85 8.31
C ARG A 23 2.22 13.25 8.83
N PHE A 24 1.92 12.83 10.06
CA PHE A 24 0.69 13.17 10.76
C PHE A 24 1.04 13.83 12.09
N THR A 25 0.08 14.58 12.65
CA THR A 25 0.15 14.97 14.07
C THR A 25 -0.07 13.72 14.94
N ASN A 26 0.43 13.72 16.18
CA ASN A 26 0.27 12.58 17.09
C ASN A 26 -1.21 12.26 17.33
N SER A 27 -2.06 13.29 17.48
CA SER A 27 -3.49 13.13 17.72
C SER A 27 -4.23 12.51 16.54
N ASP A 28 -3.84 12.82 15.30
CA ASP A 28 -4.50 12.24 14.13
C ASP A 28 -4.00 10.82 13.86
N TYR A 29 -2.72 10.56 14.15
CA TYR A 29 -2.17 9.21 14.04
C TYR A 29 -2.85 8.23 15.01
N GLN A 30 -3.08 8.63 16.27
CA GLN A 30 -3.78 7.81 17.26
C GLN A 30 -5.17 7.38 16.80
N LYS A 31 -5.95 8.28 16.16
CA LYS A 31 -7.26 7.92 15.59
C LYS A 31 -7.13 6.83 14.52
N PHE A 32 -6.09 6.89 13.68
CA PHE A 32 -5.85 5.84 12.68
C PHE A 32 -5.41 4.52 13.31
N GLU A 33 -4.68 4.55 14.42
CA GLU A 33 -4.34 3.35 15.20
C GLU A 33 -5.59 2.72 15.81
N GLU A 34 -6.44 3.49 16.49
CA GLU A 34 -7.70 2.98 17.08
C GLU A 34 -8.62 2.37 16.03
N MET A 35 -8.74 3.00 14.85
CA MET A 35 -9.51 2.46 13.73
C MET A 35 -8.88 1.19 13.15
N ALA A 36 -7.55 1.14 13.07
CA ALA A 36 -6.83 -0.04 12.60
C ALA A 36 -7.04 -1.24 13.53
N ASP A 37 -7.01 -1.01 14.84
CA ASP A 37 -7.27 -2.03 15.86
C ASP A 37 -8.70 -2.55 15.80
N ALA A 38 -9.68 -1.64 15.69
CA ALA A 38 -11.10 -2.00 15.57
C ALA A 38 -11.39 -2.86 14.33
N LEU A 39 -10.70 -2.60 13.22
CA LEU A 39 -10.87 -3.30 11.95
C LEU A 39 -9.89 -4.48 11.79
N GLN A 40 -8.94 -4.66 12.70
CA GLN A 40 -7.86 -5.65 12.64
C GLN A 40 -7.07 -5.60 11.31
N ILE A 41 -6.84 -4.39 10.78
CA ILE A 41 -6.07 -4.18 9.55
C ILE A 41 -4.89 -3.24 9.80
N PRO A 42 -3.84 -3.25 8.97
CA PRO A 42 -2.72 -2.34 9.15
C PRO A 42 -3.15 -0.87 9.05
N VAL A 43 -2.59 0.00 9.90
CA VAL A 43 -2.83 1.46 9.90
C VAL A 43 -2.64 2.06 8.50
N ALA A 44 -1.60 1.63 7.77
CA ALA A 44 -1.36 2.08 6.41
C ALA A 44 -2.49 1.71 5.43
N ALA A 45 -3.20 0.60 5.65
CA ALA A 45 -4.36 0.22 4.85
C ALA A 45 -5.56 1.13 5.13
N VAL A 46 -5.79 1.47 6.41
CA VAL A 46 -6.82 2.45 6.81
C VAL A 46 -6.56 3.79 6.13
N ILE A 47 -5.35 4.33 6.28
CA ILE A 47 -4.95 5.62 5.69
C ILE A 47 -5.17 5.62 4.17
N ARG A 48 -4.74 4.56 3.48
CA ARG A 48 -4.95 4.42 2.02
C ARG A 48 -6.44 4.41 1.66
N GLN A 49 -7.26 3.66 2.39
CA GLN A 49 -8.69 3.54 2.07
C GLN A 49 -9.42 4.87 2.25
N TYR A 50 -9.12 5.61 3.31
CA TYR A 50 -9.69 6.94 3.55
C TYR A 50 -9.21 7.97 2.52
N ALA A 51 -7.92 7.94 2.15
CA ALA A 51 -7.39 8.81 1.09
C ALA A 51 -8.11 8.56 -0.26
N ILE A 52 -8.33 7.30 -0.63
CA ILE A 52 -9.06 6.95 -1.86
C ILE A 52 -10.52 7.43 -1.79
N LYS A 53 -11.20 7.23 -0.65
CA LYS A 53 -12.58 7.71 -0.45
C LYS A 53 -12.69 9.24 -0.56
N GLY A 54 -11.74 9.98 0.02
CA GLY A 54 -11.70 11.44 -0.08
C GLY A 54 -11.57 11.95 -1.52
N ILE A 55 -10.68 11.34 -2.31
CA ILE A 55 -10.53 11.67 -3.73
C ILE A 55 -11.82 11.39 -4.51
N ALA A 56 -12.48 10.26 -4.23
CA ALA A 56 -13.74 9.90 -4.90
C ALA A 56 -14.91 10.85 -4.57
N SER A 57 -14.92 11.46 -3.38
CA SER A 57 -15.93 12.47 -3.00
C SER A 57 -15.67 13.85 -3.61
N GLU A 58 -14.42 14.18 -3.90
CA GLU A 58 -14.03 15.50 -4.44
C GLU A 58 -14.15 15.57 -5.97
N GLN A 59 -14.22 14.42 -6.66
CA GLN A 59 -14.42 14.31 -8.11
C GLN A 59 -15.90 14.30 -8.55
N LYS A 60 -16.85 14.47 -7.63
CA LYS A 60 -18.30 14.51 -7.90
C LYS A 60 -18.82 15.93 -7.84
#